data_AF-A0A329SCJ9-F1
#
_entry.id   AF-A0A329SCJ9-F1
#
_cell.length_a   1.000
_cell.length_b   1.000
_cell.length_c   1.000
_cell.angle_alpha   90.00
_cell.angle_beta   90.00
_cell.angle_gamma   90.00
#
_symmetry.space_group_name_H-M   'P 1'
#
loop_
_entity.id
_entity.type
_entity.pdbx_description
1 polymer ?
#
loop_
_entity_poly.entity_id
_entity_poly.type
_entity_poly.pdbx_seq_one_letter_code
_entity_poly.pdbx_strand_id
1 'polypeptide(L)'
;MLFDDMLNAVHVDEKIFYVTEPKRRFLLLPDEHAPTRKMCRKRFITRVMFLAAVGRPRYDKEKQQVFDGKVGIWAFVERVVAQRSSSRRPAGTIITKEVSVNKTKYRDMLTSNLLPTLHERWPTNEPLVIQQDNAPAHIAPEDSGFLDAAAQCGHAIRLKCQPPNSPDLNVLDLGLFNSIQAIKKKKSTRTIDELIEAVTDAFWEVPSRTVNAAFLSLQCSMDECIIHAGDNEFKPRHMSKARLEREGRLPFRSAARREPSRSSPHHLFSR
;
A
#
# COMPACT_ATOMS: atom_id res chain seq x y z
N MET A 1 -11.11 11.41 24.01
CA MET A 1 -10.57 12.08 22.80
C MET A 1 -10.80 11.16 21.59
N LEU A 2 -11.16 11.71 20.43
CA LEU A 2 -11.28 10.95 19.17
C LEU A 2 -9.99 11.12 18.36
N PHE A 3 -9.59 10.08 17.63
CA PHE A 3 -8.50 10.20 16.66
C PHE A 3 -8.90 11.12 15.49
N ASP A 4 -7.88 11.66 14.81
CA ASP A 4 -8.03 12.32 13.51
C ASP A 4 -8.75 11.38 12.51
N ASP A 5 -9.55 11.92 11.60
CA ASP A 5 -10.26 11.09 10.63
C ASP A 5 -9.37 10.52 9.53
N MET A 6 -8.17 11.06 9.34
CA MET A 6 -7.24 10.65 8.29
C MET A 6 -7.83 10.79 6.88
N LEU A 7 -8.83 11.66 6.67
CA LEU A 7 -9.39 11.90 5.34
C LEU A 7 -8.38 12.58 4.42
N ASN A 8 -7.49 13.38 4.99
CA ASN A 8 -6.45 14.12 4.27
C ASN A 8 -5.10 13.39 4.18
N ALA A 9 -5.07 12.11 4.54
CA ALA A 9 -3.88 11.28 4.46
C ALA A 9 -3.96 10.29 3.28
N VAL A 10 -2.89 10.24 2.50
CA VAL A 10 -2.62 9.17 1.52
C VAL A 10 -1.40 8.40 1.99
N HIS A 11 -1.55 7.12 2.21
CA HIS A 11 -0.44 6.24 2.57
C HIS A 11 0.13 5.64 1.29
N VAL A 12 1.45 5.72 1.16
CA VAL A 12 2.22 5.08 0.10
C VAL A 12 3.21 4.09 0.68
N ASP A 13 3.45 3.01 -0.06
CA ASP A 13 4.41 1.98 0.32
C ASP A 13 4.66 1.05 -0.87
N GLU A 14 5.77 0.33 -0.81
CA GLU A 14 6.18 -0.64 -1.81
C GLU A 14 6.00 -2.07 -1.34
N LYS A 15 5.59 -2.94 -2.27
CA LYS A 15 5.63 -4.37 -2.04
C LYS A 15 6.11 -5.15 -3.24
N ILE A 16 6.92 -6.17 -2.96
CA ILE A 16 7.26 -7.21 -3.92
C ILE A 16 6.13 -8.24 -4.01
N PHE A 17 5.58 -8.41 -5.19
CA PHE A 17 4.67 -9.51 -5.53
C PHE A 17 5.41 -10.57 -6.35
N TYR A 18 5.07 -11.84 -6.13
CA TYR A 18 5.68 -12.97 -6.81
C TYR A 18 4.67 -13.62 -7.77
N VAL A 19 5.16 -14.10 -8.92
CA VAL A 19 4.37 -14.93 -9.85
C VAL A 19 3.80 -16.14 -9.14
N THR A 20 4.60 -16.78 -8.27
CA THR A 20 4.16 -17.89 -7.43
C THR A 20 4.79 -17.78 -6.04
N GLU A 21 4.06 -18.21 -5.01
CA GLU A 21 4.58 -18.16 -3.65
C GLU A 21 5.82 -19.05 -3.49
N PRO A 22 6.83 -18.63 -2.70
CA PRO A 22 7.98 -19.48 -2.41
C PRO A 22 7.61 -20.76 -1.64
N LYS A 23 6.65 -20.66 -0.72
CA LYS A 23 6.13 -21.78 0.08
C LYS A 23 4.61 -21.78 -0.05
N ARG A 24 4.01 -22.94 -0.29
CA ARG A 24 2.55 -23.13 -0.32
C ARG A 24 2.18 -24.17 0.74
N ARG A 25 1.05 -23.97 1.39
CA ARG A 25 0.43 -24.97 2.28
C ARG A 25 -0.71 -25.63 1.52
N PHE A 26 -0.80 -26.94 1.60
CA PHE A 26 -1.85 -27.74 1.01
C PHE A 26 -2.57 -28.48 2.13
N LEU A 27 -3.89 -28.53 2.06
CA LEU A 27 -4.67 -29.50 2.82
C LEU A 27 -4.70 -30.76 1.96
N LEU A 28 -4.37 -31.91 2.54
CA LEU A 28 -4.30 -33.20 1.87
C LEU A 28 -5.24 -34.16 2.58
N LEU A 29 -5.88 -35.05 1.83
CA LEU A 29 -6.55 -36.20 2.43
C LEU A 29 -5.52 -37.18 3.03
N PRO A 30 -5.90 -38.04 3.99
CA PRO A 30 -4.95 -38.95 4.65
C PRO A 30 -4.12 -39.80 3.69
N ASP A 31 -4.70 -40.20 2.56
CA ASP A 31 -4.05 -41.05 1.55
C ASP A 31 -3.51 -40.27 0.34
N GLU A 32 -3.60 -38.94 0.35
CA GLU A 32 -3.17 -38.11 -0.77
C GLU A 32 -1.67 -37.77 -0.67
N HIS A 33 -0.92 -38.10 -1.72
CA HIS A 33 0.49 -37.75 -1.78
C HIS A 33 0.68 -36.24 -1.90
N ALA A 34 1.55 -35.70 -1.04
CA ALA A 34 1.89 -34.29 -1.08
C ALA A 34 2.44 -33.89 -2.46
N PRO A 35 1.91 -32.80 -3.06
CA PRO A 35 2.38 -32.37 -4.37
C PRO A 35 3.85 -31.99 -4.30
N THR A 36 4.67 -32.67 -5.12
CA THR A 36 6.11 -32.41 -5.16
C THR A 36 6.39 -31.18 -6.02
N ARG A 37 6.89 -30.11 -5.38
CA ARG A 37 7.37 -28.92 -6.10
C ARG A 37 8.88 -28.87 -6.09
N LYS A 38 9.49 -29.10 -7.24
CA LYS A 38 10.94 -28.92 -7.43
C LYS A 38 11.22 -27.47 -7.85
N MET A 39 11.95 -26.74 -7.02
CA MET A 39 12.43 -25.38 -7.33
C MET A 39 13.83 -25.20 -6.78
N CYS A 40 14.77 -24.79 -7.63
CA CYS A 40 16.17 -24.70 -7.22
C CYS A 40 16.40 -23.67 -6.11
N ARG A 41 15.95 -22.40 -6.28
CA ARG A 41 16.12 -21.32 -5.28
C ARG A 41 15.03 -20.24 -5.42
N LYS A 42 14.67 -19.56 -4.32
CA LYS A 42 13.67 -18.46 -4.29
C LYS A 42 13.98 -17.32 -5.28
N ARG A 43 15.26 -17.02 -5.51
CA ARG A 43 15.69 -15.95 -6.43
C ARG A 43 15.30 -16.17 -7.91
N PHE A 44 14.95 -17.41 -8.29
CA PHE A 44 14.47 -17.72 -9.64
C PHE A 44 12.96 -17.53 -9.79
N ILE A 45 12.25 -17.18 -8.72
CA ILE A 45 10.83 -16.81 -8.81
C ILE A 45 10.76 -15.38 -9.34
N THR A 46 10.15 -15.22 -10.51
CA THR A 46 9.80 -13.92 -11.07
C THR A 46 9.01 -13.10 -10.05
N ARG A 47 9.48 -11.87 -9.82
CA ARG A 47 8.95 -10.95 -8.83
C ARG A 47 9.00 -9.53 -9.38
N VAL A 48 8.05 -8.70 -8.96
CA VAL A 48 7.96 -7.30 -9.36
C VAL A 48 7.63 -6.48 -8.12
N MET A 49 8.32 -5.36 -7.94
CA MET A 49 8.01 -4.38 -6.90
C MET A 49 6.94 -3.43 -7.41
N PHE A 50 5.98 -3.08 -6.55
CA PHE A 50 4.91 -2.15 -6.86
C PHE A 50 4.85 -1.06 -5.80
N LEU A 51 4.65 0.19 -6.20
CA LEU A 51 4.21 1.28 -5.33
C LEU A 51 2.69 1.28 -5.29
N ALA A 52 2.09 1.25 -4.10
CA ALA A 52 0.65 1.42 -3.94
C ALA A 52 0.36 2.71 -3.18
N ALA A 53 -0.78 3.33 -3.49
CA ALA A 53 -1.26 4.53 -2.82
C ALA A 53 -2.74 4.39 -2.48
N VAL A 54 -3.08 4.67 -1.23
CA VAL A 54 -4.46 4.57 -0.72
C VAL A 54 -4.77 5.73 0.23
N GLY A 55 -5.98 6.26 0.10
CA GLY A 55 -6.56 7.23 1.02
C GLY A 55 -7.75 6.64 1.74
N ARG A 56 -8.29 7.38 2.70
CA ARG A 56 -9.49 6.91 3.41
C ARG A 56 -10.74 7.07 2.54
N PRO A 57 -11.57 6.02 2.38
CA PRO A 57 -12.81 6.13 1.62
C PRO A 57 -13.75 7.18 2.20
N ARG A 58 -14.38 7.98 1.33
CA ARG A 58 -15.30 9.05 1.73
C ARG A 58 -16.27 9.40 0.62
N TYR A 59 -17.36 10.05 0.98
CA TYR A 59 -18.27 10.63 0.00
C TYR A 59 -17.71 11.94 -0.54
N ASP A 60 -17.58 12.04 -1.85
CA ASP A 60 -17.23 13.26 -2.59
C ASP A 60 -18.50 14.05 -2.87
N LYS A 61 -18.65 15.19 -2.21
CA LYS A 61 -19.82 16.06 -2.38
C LYS A 61 -19.80 16.81 -3.71
N GLU A 62 -18.63 17.12 -4.26
CA GLU A 62 -18.51 17.86 -5.52
C GLU A 62 -18.87 16.96 -6.70
N LYS A 63 -18.32 15.73 -6.72
CA LYS A 63 -18.58 14.74 -7.78
C LYS A 63 -19.81 13.87 -7.51
N GLN A 64 -20.48 14.05 -6.36
CA GLN A 64 -21.66 13.26 -5.93
C GLN A 64 -21.43 11.74 -5.96
N GLN A 65 -20.20 11.30 -5.69
CA GLN A 65 -19.80 9.89 -5.80
C GLN A 65 -18.99 9.45 -4.58
N VAL A 66 -18.84 8.15 -4.38
CA VAL A 66 -18.01 7.61 -3.29
C VAL A 66 -16.57 7.48 -3.78
N PHE A 67 -15.65 8.20 -3.14
CA PHE A 67 -14.22 7.90 -3.24
C PHE A 67 -13.94 6.61 -2.47
N ASP A 68 -13.53 5.58 -3.19
CA ASP A 68 -13.41 4.22 -2.66
C ASP A 68 -12.14 3.95 -1.85
N GLY A 69 -11.27 4.96 -1.73
CA GLY A 69 -9.99 4.92 -1.00
C GLY A 69 -8.81 4.43 -1.81
N LYS A 70 -9.02 3.95 -3.05
CA LYS A 70 -7.93 3.44 -3.89
C LYS A 70 -7.46 4.54 -4.84
N VAL A 71 -6.17 4.93 -4.72
CA VAL A 71 -5.56 5.93 -5.60
C VAL A 71 -4.92 5.23 -6.80
N GLY A 72 -3.98 4.33 -6.56
CA GLY A 72 -3.34 3.57 -7.63
C GLY A 72 -2.30 2.57 -7.14
N ILE A 73 -1.85 1.73 -8.08
CA ILE A 73 -0.75 0.79 -7.89
C ILE A 73 0.08 0.72 -9.18
N TRP A 74 1.40 0.84 -9.07
CA TRP A 74 2.29 0.96 -10.23
C TRP A 74 3.51 0.06 -10.08
N ALA A 75 3.84 -0.67 -11.14
CA ALA A 75 4.97 -1.60 -11.17
C ALA A 75 6.28 -0.90 -11.50
N PHE A 76 7.36 -1.23 -10.79
CA PHE A 76 8.72 -0.83 -11.15
C PHE A 76 9.29 -1.79 -12.20
N VAL A 77 9.06 -1.44 -13.47
CA VAL A 77 9.47 -2.25 -14.62
C VAL A 77 9.98 -1.40 -15.78
N GLU A 78 10.79 -2.00 -16.64
CA GLU A 78 11.27 -1.41 -17.88
C GLU A 78 11.00 -2.34 -19.06
N ARG A 79 10.58 -1.77 -20.19
CA ARG A 79 10.45 -2.50 -21.46
C ARG A 79 11.77 -2.41 -22.23
N VAL A 80 12.46 -3.53 -22.39
CA VAL A 80 13.77 -3.62 -23.05
C VAL A 80 13.76 -4.62 -24.19
N VAL A 81 14.53 -4.35 -25.24
CA VAL A 81 14.66 -5.27 -26.37
C VAL A 81 15.50 -6.49 -25.97
N ALA A 82 15.04 -7.69 -26.32
CA ALA A 82 15.80 -8.92 -26.10
C ALA A 82 17.09 -8.92 -26.94
N GLN A 83 18.24 -8.86 -26.28
CA GLN A 83 19.54 -8.89 -26.95
C GLN A 83 19.97 -10.28 -27.43
N ARG A 84 19.44 -11.35 -26.82
CA ARG A 84 19.77 -12.74 -27.15
C ARG A 84 18.51 -13.52 -27.52
N SER A 85 18.62 -14.34 -28.54
CA SER A 85 17.60 -15.32 -28.91
C SER A 85 17.59 -16.46 -27.88
N SER A 86 16.40 -16.98 -27.61
CA SER A 86 16.17 -18.20 -26.83
C SER A 86 15.11 -19.05 -27.52
N SER A 87 14.97 -20.31 -27.13
CA SER A 87 13.99 -21.23 -27.72
C SER A 87 12.54 -20.72 -27.70
N ARG A 88 12.21 -19.81 -26.77
CA ARG A 88 10.87 -19.23 -26.62
C ARG A 88 10.77 -17.78 -27.07
N ARG A 89 11.87 -17.18 -27.53
CA ARG A 89 11.94 -15.74 -27.77
C ARG A 89 13.07 -15.34 -28.72
N PRO A 90 12.78 -14.87 -29.94
CA PRO A 90 13.80 -14.34 -30.82
C PRO A 90 14.38 -13.02 -30.28
N ALA A 91 15.65 -12.74 -30.62
CA ALA A 91 16.24 -11.43 -30.40
C ALA A 91 15.40 -10.34 -31.07
N GLY A 92 15.28 -9.16 -30.45
CA GLY A 92 14.41 -8.08 -30.91
C GLY A 92 13.04 -8.00 -30.21
N THR A 93 12.59 -9.06 -29.55
CA THR A 93 11.29 -9.05 -28.85
C THR A 93 11.33 -8.13 -27.60
N ILE A 94 10.34 -7.26 -27.38
CA ILE A 94 10.24 -6.35 -26.21
C ILE A 94 9.91 -7.12 -24.91
N ILE A 95 10.83 -7.14 -23.94
CA ILE A 95 10.73 -7.83 -22.64
C ILE A 95 10.39 -6.79 -21.57
N THR A 96 9.43 -7.08 -20.70
CA THR A 96 9.30 -6.36 -19.43
C THR A 96 10.25 -6.97 -18.39
N LYS A 97 11.15 -6.17 -17.82
CA LYS A 97 12.06 -6.58 -16.73
C LYS A 97 11.74 -5.85 -15.45
N GLU A 98 11.90 -6.52 -14.32
CA GLU A 98 11.84 -5.84 -13.03
C GLU A 98 13.04 -4.91 -12.83
N VAL A 99 12.82 -3.85 -12.07
CA VAL A 99 13.80 -2.80 -11.81
C VAL A 99 13.95 -2.59 -10.31
N SER A 100 15.19 -2.35 -9.86
CA SER A 100 15.45 -1.97 -8.47
C SER A 100 14.99 -0.54 -8.22
N VAL A 101 14.28 -0.33 -7.13
CA VAL A 101 13.88 1.02 -6.69
C VAL A 101 15.08 1.73 -6.11
N ASN A 102 15.31 2.95 -6.59
CA ASN A 102 16.28 3.90 -6.06
C ASN A 102 15.57 5.25 -5.89
N LYS A 103 16.27 6.22 -5.30
CA LYS A 103 15.69 7.54 -5.00
C LYS A 103 15.11 8.25 -6.21
N THR A 104 15.77 8.16 -7.36
CA THR A 104 15.29 8.78 -8.60
C THR A 104 14.03 8.10 -9.11
N LYS A 105 14.02 6.77 -9.24
CA LYS A 105 12.85 6.02 -9.73
C LYS A 105 11.65 6.14 -8.79
N TYR A 106 11.90 6.20 -7.48
CA TYR A 106 10.85 6.45 -6.50
C TYR A 106 10.24 7.85 -6.69
N ARG A 107 11.07 8.90 -6.80
CA ARG A 107 10.61 10.25 -7.13
C ARG A 107 9.80 10.27 -8.41
N ASP A 108 10.31 9.68 -9.48
CA ASP A 108 9.66 9.66 -10.79
C ASP A 108 8.29 8.98 -10.72
N MET A 109 8.16 7.92 -9.93
CA MET A 109 6.88 7.25 -9.70
C MET A 109 5.89 8.16 -8.94
N LEU A 110 6.35 8.88 -7.92
CA LEU A 110 5.51 9.84 -7.22
C LEU A 110 5.06 10.98 -8.15
N THR A 111 5.98 11.58 -8.91
CA THR A 111 5.71 12.77 -9.73
C THR A 111 4.96 12.45 -11.02
N SER A 112 5.26 11.34 -11.67
CA SER A 112 4.70 10.99 -12.99
C SER A 112 3.43 10.17 -12.91
N ASN A 113 3.19 9.47 -11.78
CA ASN A 113 2.03 8.59 -11.62
C ASN A 113 1.14 9.03 -10.47
N LEU A 114 1.68 9.14 -9.25
CA LEU A 114 0.85 9.44 -8.07
C LEU A 114 0.23 10.83 -8.13
N LEU A 115 1.03 11.87 -8.34
CA LEU A 115 0.54 13.26 -8.34
C LEU A 115 -0.55 13.48 -9.41
N PRO A 116 -0.37 13.10 -10.69
CA PRO A 116 -1.43 13.23 -11.68
C PRO A 116 -2.71 12.45 -11.32
N THR A 117 -2.56 11.26 -10.74
CA THR A 117 -3.71 10.46 -10.30
C THR A 117 -4.46 11.12 -9.15
N LEU A 118 -3.74 11.77 -8.22
CA LEU A 118 -4.35 12.55 -7.14
C LEU A 118 -5.08 13.76 -7.71
N HIS A 119 -4.49 14.49 -8.66
CA HIS A 119 -5.15 15.62 -9.33
C HIS A 119 -6.52 15.23 -9.92
N GLU A 120 -6.60 14.07 -10.58
CA GLU A 120 -7.83 13.59 -11.20
C GLU A 120 -8.86 13.07 -10.19
N ARG A 121 -8.39 12.28 -9.21
CA ARG A 121 -9.26 11.43 -8.39
C ARG A 121 -9.48 11.91 -6.97
N TRP A 122 -8.64 12.80 -6.44
CA TRP A 122 -8.77 13.26 -5.07
C TRP A 122 -10.09 14.03 -4.90
N PRO A 123 -10.89 13.73 -3.86
CA PRO A 123 -12.28 14.20 -3.80
C PRO A 123 -12.46 15.53 -3.06
N THR A 124 -11.38 16.18 -2.62
CA THR A 124 -11.46 17.47 -1.91
C THR A 124 -10.29 18.38 -2.29
N ASN A 125 -10.46 19.69 -2.14
CA ASN A 125 -9.38 20.67 -2.30
C ASN A 125 -8.61 20.95 -1.00
N GLU A 126 -8.89 20.19 0.06
CA GLU A 126 -8.18 20.31 1.35
C GLU A 126 -6.71 19.89 1.22
N PRO A 127 -5.80 20.46 2.03
CA PRO A 127 -4.40 20.09 2.03
C PRO A 127 -4.22 18.58 2.27
N LEU A 128 -3.39 17.95 1.43
CA LEU A 128 -3.16 16.52 1.41
C LEU A 128 -1.78 16.19 1.96
N VAL A 129 -1.70 15.18 2.82
CA VAL A 129 -0.44 14.63 3.32
C VAL A 129 -0.22 13.25 2.72
N ILE A 130 0.87 13.08 1.99
CA ILE A 130 1.36 11.78 1.53
C ILE A 130 2.31 11.24 2.62
N GLN A 131 1.96 10.11 3.23
CA GLN A 131 2.77 9.43 4.22
C GLN A 131 3.56 8.29 3.58
N GLN A 132 4.88 8.26 3.84
CA GLN A 132 5.80 7.19 3.43
C GLN A 132 6.65 6.70 4.61
N ASP A 133 7.35 5.58 4.45
CA ASP A 133 8.35 5.12 5.43
C ASP A 133 9.73 5.80 5.25
N ASN A 134 10.73 5.38 6.02
CA ASN A 134 12.10 5.93 5.98
C ASN A 134 13.10 5.05 5.20
N ALA A 135 12.64 4.26 4.21
CA ALA A 135 13.52 3.44 3.40
C ALA A 135 14.60 4.30 2.71
N PRO A 136 15.83 3.80 2.52
CA PRO A 136 16.92 4.57 1.90
C PRO A 136 16.62 5.09 0.48
N ALA A 137 15.69 4.41 -0.22
CA ALA A 137 15.23 4.82 -1.54
C ALA A 137 14.20 5.96 -1.50
N HIS A 138 13.61 6.29 -0.35
CA HIS A 138 12.63 7.36 -0.25
C HIS A 138 13.29 8.74 -0.30
N ILE A 139 12.55 9.69 -0.86
CA ILE A 139 12.96 11.09 -0.92
C ILE A 139 12.66 11.80 0.39
N ALA A 140 13.41 12.86 0.69
CA ALA A 140 13.08 13.71 1.83
C ALA A 140 11.81 14.53 1.54
N PRO A 141 11.04 14.95 2.56
CA PRO A 141 9.93 15.89 2.38
C PRO A 141 10.29 17.18 1.62
N GLU A 142 11.54 17.60 1.72
CA GLU A 142 12.10 18.81 1.12
C GLU A 142 12.69 18.58 -0.29
N ASP A 143 12.48 17.40 -0.88
CA ASP A 143 13.00 17.08 -2.22
C ASP A 143 12.43 18.03 -3.28
N SER A 144 13.32 18.81 -3.91
CA SER A 144 12.94 19.89 -4.83
C SER A 144 12.13 19.39 -6.02
N GLY A 145 12.53 18.27 -6.62
CA GLY A 145 11.83 17.72 -7.78
C GLY A 145 10.41 17.27 -7.45
N PHE A 146 10.18 16.76 -6.25
CA PHE A 146 8.83 16.48 -5.77
C PHE A 146 8.05 17.75 -5.46
N LEU A 147 8.64 18.73 -4.78
CA LEU A 147 7.98 19.99 -4.43
C LEU A 147 7.55 20.77 -5.69
N ASP A 148 8.42 20.83 -6.70
CA ASP A 148 8.13 21.51 -7.98
C ASP A 148 6.95 20.86 -8.70
N ALA A 149 6.88 19.52 -8.72
CA ALA A 149 5.79 18.77 -9.31
C ALA A 149 4.50 18.89 -8.48
N ALA A 150 4.60 18.85 -7.15
CA ALA A 150 3.47 19.00 -6.24
C ALA A 150 2.82 20.39 -6.36
N ALA A 151 3.61 21.45 -6.53
CA ALA A 151 3.12 22.80 -6.77
C ALA A 151 2.28 22.91 -8.06
N GLN A 152 2.53 22.06 -9.04
CA GLN A 152 1.80 22.00 -10.32
C GLN A 152 0.59 21.05 -10.29
N CYS A 153 0.43 20.25 -9.23
CA CYS A 153 -0.59 19.22 -9.10
C CYS A 153 -2.01 19.77 -8.79
N GLY A 154 -2.15 21.08 -8.59
CA GLY A 154 -3.45 21.72 -8.29
C GLY A 154 -3.99 21.45 -6.87
N HIS A 155 -3.27 20.68 -6.05
CA HIS A 155 -3.58 20.44 -4.65
C HIS A 155 -2.42 20.88 -3.76
N ALA A 156 -2.72 21.36 -2.55
CA ALA A 156 -1.71 21.62 -1.54
C ALA A 156 -1.20 20.30 -0.94
N ILE A 157 -0.17 19.72 -1.55
CA ILE A 157 0.38 18.41 -1.18
C ILE A 157 1.67 18.57 -0.38
N ARG A 158 1.80 17.79 0.70
CA ARG A 158 3.03 17.67 1.48
C ARG A 158 3.39 16.21 1.66
N LEU A 159 4.68 15.91 1.61
CA LEU A 159 5.21 14.59 1.93
C LEU A 159 5.59 14.54 3.41
N LYS A 160 5.32 13.41 4.07
CA LYS A 160 5.63 13.19 5.49
C LYS A 160 6.20 11.79 5.68
N CYS A 161 7.31 11.70 6.39
CA CYS A 161 7.83 10.41 6.84
C CYS A 161 7.12 9.98 8.13
N GLN A 162 6.76 8.70 8.20
CA GLN A 162 6.27 8.10 9.44
C GLN A 162 7.44 7.87 10.43
N PRO A 163 7.16 7.61 11.71
CA PRO A 163 8.19 7.25 12.68
C PRO A 163 9.01 6.03 12.25
N PRO A 164 10.33 5.97 12.55
CA PRO A 164 11.15 4.81 12.22
C PRO A 164 10.60 3.50 12.81
N ASN A 165 10.83 2.38 12.11
CA ASN A 165 10.45 1.02 12.54
C ASN A 165 8.97 0.85 12.95
N SER A 166 8.07 1.58 12.30
CA SER A 166 6.64 1.61 12.64
C SER A 166 5.75 1.11 11.49
N PRO A 167 5.90 -0.16 11.04
CA PRO A 167 5.05 -0.70 9.97
C PRO A 167 3.56 -0.72 10.38
N ASP A 168 3.27 -0.82 11.68
CA ASP A 168 1.91 -0.74 12.23
C ASP A 168 1.28 0.66 12.11
N LEU A 169 2.03 1.64 11.61
CA LEU A 169 1.56 2.99 11.31
C LEU A 169 1.30 3.23 9.81
N ASN A 170 1.36 2.19 8.98
CA ASN A 170 0.99 2.25 7.56
C ASN A 170 -0.18 1.29 7.23
N VAL A 171 -1.26 1.82 6.66
CA VAL A 171 -2.44 1.00 6.30
C VAL A 171 -2.13 -0.07 5.25
N LEU A 172 -1.13 0.17 4.40
CA LEU A 172 -0.71 -0.78 3.36
C LEU A 172 -0.12 -2.04 3.98
N ASP A 173 0.81 -1.88 4.92
CA ASP A 173 1.43 -2.96 5.68
C ASP A 173 0.47 -3.65 6.66
N LEU A 174 -0.36 -2.87 7.37
CA LEU A 174 -1.30 -3.39 8.37
C LEU A 174 -2.28 -4.44 7.82
N GLY A 175 -2.60 -4.41 6.52
CA GLY A 175 -3.46 -5.46 5.97
C GLY A 175 -3.89 -5.33 4.53
N LEU A 176 -3.73 -4.16 3.88
CA LEU A 176 -4.17 -4.00 2.50
C LEU A 176 -3.32 -4.82 1.53
N PHE A 177 -2.01 -4.85 1.72
CA PHE A 177 -1.15 -5.70 0.92
C PHE A 177 -1.47 -7.20 1.07
N ASN A 178 -1.82 -7.64 2.28
CA ASN A 178 -2.27 -9.01 2.50
C ASN A 178 -3.60 -9.30 1.77
N SER A 179 -4.51 -8.32 1.73
CA SER A 179 -5.78 -8.42 1.01
C SER A 179 -5.56 -8.52 -0.51
N ILE A 180 -4.70 -7.67 -1.08
CA ILE A 180 -4.33 -7.69 -2.50
C ILE A 180 -3.69 -9.04 -2.85
N GLN A 181 -2.75 -9.52 -2.02
CA GLN A 181 -2.12 -10.83 -2.22
C GLN A 181 -3.15 -11.96 -2.19
N ALA A 182 -4.12 -11.94 -1.26
CA ALA A 182 -5.15 -12.97 -1.17
C ALA A 182 -6.04 -13.02 -2.41
N ILE A 183 -6.41 -11.88 -2.98
CA ILE A 183 -7.16 -11.79 -4.24
C ILE A 183 -6.29 -12.28 -5.41
N LYS A 184 -5.06 -11.77 -5.52
CA LYS A 184 -4.10 -12.15 -6.55
C LYS A 184 -3.85 -13.66 -6.59
N LYS A 185 -3.82 -14.34 -5.44
CA LYS A 185 -3.60 -15.81 -5.36
C LYS A 185 -4.66 -16.63 -6.10
N LYS A 186 -5.85 -16.07 -6.34
CA LYS A 186 -6.90 -16.70 -7.13
C LYS A 186 -6.63 -16.65 -8.64
N LYS A 187 -5.64 -15.86 -9.07
CA LYS A 187 -5.23 -15.67 -10.47
C LYS A 187 -3.94 -16.46 -10.74
N SER A 188 -3.91 -17.17 -11.86
CA SER A 188 -2.72 -17.87 -12.33
C SER A 188 -1.90 -16.94 -13.23
N THR A 189 -0.67 -16.65 -12.82
CA THR A 189 0.28 -15.80 -13.56
C THR A 189 1.52 -16.62 -13.93
N ARG A 190 2.07 -16.42 -15.12
CA ARG A 190 3.27 -17.09 -15.66
C ARG A 190 4.32 -16.10 -16.16
N THR A 191 3.94 -14.87 -16.48
CA THR A 191 4.83 -13.82 -16.98
C THR A 191 4.84 -12.60 -16.06
N ILE A 192 5.77 -11.66 -16.32
CA ILE A 192 5.80 -10.37 -15.62
C ILE A 192 4.55 -9.55 -15.96
N ASP A 193 4.14 -9.53 -17.23
CA ASP A 193 2.99 -8.75 -17.68
C ASP A 193 1.67 -9.28 -17.06
N GLU A 194 1.48 -10.61 -17.04
CA GLU A 194 0.34 -11.24 -16.35
C GLU A 194 0.37 -10.96 -14.84
N LEU A 195 1.56 -10.88 -14.23
CA LEU A 195 1.68 -10.51 -12.82
C LEU A 195 1.26 -9.07 -12.56
N ILE A 196 1.66 -8.14 -13.43
CA ILE A 196 1.26 -6.72 -13.33
C ILE A 196 -0.24 -6.60 -13.44
N GLU A 197 -0.85 -7.19 -14.47
CA GLU A 197 -2.30 -7.19 -14.67
C GLU A 197 -3.03 -7.79 -13.45
N ALA A 198 -2.62 -8.98 -13.01
CA ALA A 198 -3.26 -9.65 -11.88
C ALA A 198 -3.16 -8.87 -10.56
N VAL A 199 -2.04 -8.17 -10.31
CA VAL A 199 -1.85 -7.33 -9.12
C VAL A 199 -2.67 -6.04 -9.22
N THR A 200 -2.66 -5.39 -10.39
CA THR A 200 -3.45 -4.18 -10.66
C THR A 200 -4.93 -4.45 -10.48
N ASP A 201 -5.45 -5.52 -11.09
CA ASP A 201 -6.84 -5.91 -10.89
C ASP A 201 -7.12 -6.26 -9.43
N ALA A 202 -6.24 -7.03 -8.78
CA ALA A 202 -6.44 -7.41 -7.39
C ALA A 202 -6.51 -6.20 -6.46
N PHE A 203 -5.76 -5.14 -6.76
CA PHE A 203 -5.86 -3.86 -6.07
C PHE A 203 -7.24 -3.21 -6.27
N TRP A 204 -7.72 -3.12 -7.51
CA TRP A 204 -9.04 -2.53 -7.81
C TRP A 204 -10.21 -3.36 -7.28
N GLU A 205 -10.07 -4.69 -7.19
CA GLU A 205 -11.04 -5.59 -6.59
C GLU A 205 -11.12 -5.47 -5.06
N VAL A 206 -10.16 -4.83 -4.38
CA VAL A 206 -10.24 -4.62 -2.92
C VAL A 206 -11.48 -3.79 -2.60
N PRO A 207 -12.43 -4.32 -1.80
CA PRO A 207 -13.62 -3.57 -1.41
C PRO A 207 -13.28 -2.33 -0.61
N SER A 208 -14.00 -1.23 -0.85
CA SER A 208 -13.81 0.02 -0.12
C SER A 208 -13.92 -0.15 1.41
N ARG A 209 -14.84 -1.01 1.87
CA ARG A 209 -14.95 -1.39 3.29
C ARG A 209 -13.66 -1.98 3.88
N THR A 210 -12.88 -2.72 3.09
CA THR A 210 -11.59 -3.28 3.52
C THR A 210 -10.56 -2.18 3.70
N VAL A 211 -10.56 -1.18 2.81
CA VAL A 211 -9.73 0.03 2.95
C VAL A 211 -10.11 0.79 4.22
N ASN A 212 -11.38 1.11 4.44
CA ASN A 212 -11.81 1.80 5.66
C ASN A 212 -11.50 0.97 6.93
N ALA A 213 -11.66 -0.35 6.89
CA ALA A 213 -11.29 -1.22 7.99
C ALA A 213 -9.78 -1.16 8.30
N ALA A 214 -8.91 -0.98 7.31
CA ALA A 214 -7.47 -0.80 7.51
C ALA A 214 -7.17 0.52 8.25
N PHE A 215 -7.82 1.63 7.89
CA PHE A 215 -7.71 2.91 8.60
C PHE A 215 -8.19 2.82 10.06
N LEU A 216 -9.29 2.10 10.33
CA LEU A 216 -9.73 1.85 11.70
C LEU A 216 -8.75 0.96 12.48
N SER A 217 -8.10 0.01 11.81
CA SER A 217 -6.99 -0.76 12.38
C SER A 217 -5.81 0.13 12.75
N LEU A 218 -5.45 1.08 11.87
CA LEU A 218 -4.39 2.04 12.12
C LEU A 218 -4.66 2.88 13.37
N GLN A 219 -5.88 3.41 13.52
CA GLN A 219 -6.26 4.12 14.74
C GLN A 219 -6.16 3.25 16.00
N CYS A 220 -6.47 1.95 15.90
CA CYS A 220 -6.27 1.02 17.00
C CYS A 220 -4.77 0.81 17.30
N SER A 221 -3.92 0.64 16.29
CA SER A 221 -2.48 0.52 16.47
C SER A 221 -1.89 1.78 17.12
N MET A 222 -2.35 2.96 16.70
CA MET A 222 -1.95 4.24 17.29
C MET A 222 -2.34 4.35 18.77
N ASP A 223 -3.53 3.88 19.14
CA ASP A 223 -3.96 3.81 20.54
C ASP A 223 -3.06 2.87 21.37
N GLU A 224 -2.71 1.70 20.82
CA GLU A 224 -1.77 0.80 21.48
C GLU A 224 -0.37 1.42 21.62
N CYS A 225 0.16 2.09 20.59
CA CYS A 225 1.41 2.84 20.69
C CYS A 225 1.36 3.86 21.84
N ILE A 226 0.25 4.61 21.99
CA ILE A 226 0.09 5.58 23.08
C ILE A 226 0.06 4.88 24.45
N ILE A 227 -0.70 3.78 24.56
CA ILE A 227 -0.81 2.98 25.79
C ILE A 227 0.56 2.43 26.22
N HIS A 228 1.35 1.98 25.25
CA HIS A 228 2.68 1.40 25.42
C HIS A 228 3.82 2.42 25.29
N ALA A 229 3.54 3.72 25.46
CA ALA A 229 4.55 4.79 25.50
C ALA A 229 5.49 4.86 24.28
N GLY A 230 4.99 4.51 23.10
CA GLY A 230 5.71 4.52 21.83
C GLY A 230 6.32 3.19 21.41
N ASP A 231 6.14 2.13 22.20
CA ASP A 231 6.54 0.77 21.81
C ASP A 231 5.66 0.24 20.65
N ASN A 232 6.22 -0.69 19.88
CA ASN A 232 5.54 -1.43 18.81
C ASN A 232 5.35 -2.91 19.15
N GLU A 233 5.81 -3.38 20.31
CA GLU A 233 5.58 -4.75 20.77
C GLU A 233 4.18 -4.92 21.40
N PHE A 234 3.14 -4.78 20.57
CA PHE A 234 1.76 -5.03 20.98
C PHE A 234 1.04 -5.89 19.96
N LYS A 235 -0.03 -6.56 20.40
CA LYS A 235 -0.94 -7.25 19.50
C LYS A 235 -2.00 -6.27 19.01
N PRO A 236 -2.16 -6.06 17.70
CA PRO A 236 -3.21 -5.19 17.18
C PRO A 236 -4.58 -5.61 17.71
N ARG A 237 -5.30 -4.65 18.27
CA ARG A 237 -6.62 -4.88 18.86
C ARG A 237 -7.63 -5.33 17.81
N HIS A 238 -8.30 -6.46 18.05
CA HIS A 238 -9.41 -6.90 17.22
C HIS A 238 -10.73 -6.26 17.65
N MET A 239 -11.23 -5.29 16.87
CA MET A 239 -12.49 -4.58 17.16
C MET A 239 -13.73 -5.16 16.43
N SER A 240 -13.63 -6.35 15.83
CA SER A 240 -14.75 -7.02 15.15
C SER A 240 -15.44 -6.16 14.08
N LYS A 241 -14.64 -5.41 13.30
CA LYS A 241 -15.09 -4.40 12.32
C LYS A 241 -16.18 -4.91 11.38
N ALA A 242 -16.00 -6.11 10.82
CA ALA A 242 -16.99 -6.71 9.91
C ALA A 242 -18.35 -6.96 10.57
N ARG A 243 -18.36 -7.31 11.86
CA ARG A 243 -19.61 -7.46 12.63
C ARG A 243 -20.25 -6.09 12.88
N LEU A 244 -19.47 -5.12 13.34
CA LEU A 244 -19.96 -3.77 13.61
C LEU A 244 -20.52 -3.10 12.35
N GLU A 245 -19.87 -3.30 11.20
CA GLU A 245 -20.34 -2.79 9.90
C GLU A 245 -21.69 -3.40 9.52
N ARG A 246 -21.85 -4.72 9.67
CA ARG A 246 -23.12 -5.42 9.40
C ARG A 246 -24.26 -4.94 10.31
N GLU A 247 -23.93 -4.61 11.56
CA GLU A 247 -24.89 -4.05 12.52
C GLU A 247 -25.16 -2.54 12.32
N GLY A 248 -24.48 -1.87 11.39
CA GLY A 248 -24.59 -0.41 11.20
C GLY A 248 -23.97 0.41 12.35
N ARG A 249 -23.11 -0.21 13.15
CA ARG A 249 -22.50 0.33 14.39
C ARG A 249 -21.00 0.56 14.28
N LEU A 250 -20.42 0.40 13.10
CA LEU A 250 -19.00 0.65 12.89
C LEU A 250 -18.72 2.15 13.07
N PRO A 251 -17.87 2.54 14.03
CA PRO A 251 -17.62 3.95 14.28
C PRO A 251 -16.84 4.56 13.10
N PHE A 252 -17.13 5.83 12.82
CA PHE A 252 -16.36 6.59 11.82
C PHE A 252 -14.93 6.87 12.32
N ARG A 253 -14.71 7.03 13.62
CA ARG A 253 -13.37 7.17 14.22
C ARG A 253 -13.31 6.41 15.53
N SER A 254 -12.16 5.82 15.82
CA SER A 254 -11.91 5.16 17.10
C SER A 254 -11.70 6.20 18.20
N ALA A 255 -12.15 5.89 19.41
CA ALA A 255 -11.85 6.68 20.60
C ALA A 255 -10.50 6.23 21.18
N ALA A 256 -9.64 7.21 21.50
CA ALA A 256 -8.40 6.94 22.25
C ALA A 256 -8.74 6.57 23.69
N ARG A 257 -8.11 5.52 24.22
CA ARG A 257 -8.34 5.01 25.58
C ARG A 257 -7.50 5.73 26.64
N ARG A 258 -6.42 6.40 26.23
CA ARG A 258 -5.51 7.14 27.12
C ARG A 258 -5.12 8.46 26.48
N GLU A 259 -4.95 9.52 27.29
CA GLU A 259 -4.36 10.77 26.79
C GLU A 259 -2.86 10.57 26.53
N PRO A 260 -2.29 11.17 25.49
CA PRO A 260 -0.84 11.22 25.33
C PRO A 260 -0.24 11.89 26.57
N SER A 261 0.74 11.25 27.23
CA SER A 261 1.46 11.93 28.30
C SER A 261 2.13 13.19 27.74
N ARG A 262 2.30 14.24 28.54
CA ARG A 262 3.05 15.46 28.14
C ARG A 262 4.49 15.18 27.68
N SER A 263 4.99 13.96 27.91
CA SER A 263 6.29 13.44 27.49
C SER A 263 6.28 12.64 26.18
N SER A 264 5.10 12.33 25.60
CA SER A 264 5.02 11.74 24.26
C SER A 264 5.23 12.84 23.22
N PRO A 265 6.10 12.65 22.21
CA PRO A 265 6.41 13.71 21.26
C PRO A 265 5.12 14.15 20.56
N HIS A 266 4.74 15.40 20.78
CA HIS A 266 3.58 16.08 20.19
C HIS A 266 3.54 16.00 18.64
N HIS A 267 4.61 15.55 18.00
CA HIS A 267 4.73 15.36 16.56
C HIS A 267 4.03 14.12 16.00
N LEU A 268 3.62 13.16 16.83
CA LEU A 268 2.99 11.92 16.35
C LEU A 268 1.54 12.12 15.86
N PHE A 269 0.81 13.11 16.37
CA PHE A 269 -0.65 13.09 16.22
C PHE A 269 -1.38 14.39 15.85
N SER A 270 -0.73 15.54 15.64
CA SER A 270 -1.35 16.70 14.95
C SER A 270 -0.37 17.85 14.71
N ARG A 271 -0.07 18.12 13.45
CA ARG A 271 -0.38 19.37 12.70
C ARG A 271 0.04 19.19 11.25
#